data_AF-A0ABD1DB63-F1
#
_entry.id   AF-A0ABD1DB63-F1
#
_cell.length_a   1.000
_cell.length_b   1.000
_cell.length_c   1.000
_cell.angle_alpha   90.00
_cell.angle_beta   90.00
_cell.angle_gamma   90.00
#
_symmetry.space_group_name_H-M   'P 1'
#
loop_
_entity.id
_entity.type
_entity.pdbx_description
1 polymer ?
#
loop_
_entity_poly.entity_id
_entity_poly.type
_entity_poly.pdbx_seq_one_letter_code
_entity_poly.pdbx_strand_id
1 'polypeptide(L)'
;SNDGREFGGLIYQRCNDRLETAVQLSWASGSNATKFGLGAKYDLDKDACVRAKVNNQSQIGLGYQQKLRDGITLTLSTLIDGKSFNTGGHKIGVALELEA
;
A
#
# COMPACT_ATOMS: atom_id res chain seq x y z
N SER A 1 -5.30 15.73 19.85
CA SER A 1 -4.55 15.17 20.99
C SER A 1 -4.53 13.66 20.83
N ASN A 2 -3.34 13.06 20.70
CA ASN A 2 -3.21 11.61 20.80
C ASN A 2 -3.06 11.30 22.29
N ASP A 3 -4.11 10.82 22.95
CA ASP A 3 -4.20 10.69 24.43
C ASP A 3 -3.30 9.57 25.02
N GLY A 4 -2.19 9.24 24.36
CA GLY A 4 -1.31 8.14 24.75
C GLY A 4 -1.97 6.75 24.65
N ARG A 5 -3.07 6.64 23.88
CA ARG A 5 -3.83 5.41 23.73
C ARG A 5 -3.55 4.68 22.42
N GLU A 6 -3.01 5.34 21.42
CA GLU A 6 -2.62 4.68 20.17
C GLU A 6 -1.13 4.39 20.17
N PHE A 7 -0.81 3.11 19.94
CA PHE A 7 0.55 2.62 19.83
C PHE A 7 0.74 2.02 18.45
N GLY A 8 1.94 2.18 17.88
CA GLY A 8 2.25 1.57 16.61
C GLY A 8 3.72 1.66 16.28
N GLY A 9 4.12 0.77 15.39
CA GLY A 9 5.47 0.70 14.84
C GLY A 9 5.42 0.21 13.41
N LEU A 10 6.50 0.48 12.69
CA LEU A 10 6.75 -0.10 11.38
C LEU A 10 8.20 -0.54 11.29
N ILE A 11 8.43 -1.64 10.57
CA ILE A 11 9.74 -2.08 10.15
C ILE A 11 9.77 -1.89 8.65
N TYR A 12 10.74 -1.12 8.18
CA TYR A 12 11.01 -0.94 6.76
C TYR A 12 12.33 -1.63 6.42
N GLN A 13 12.36 -2.34 5.31
CA GLN A 13 13.53 -3.04 4.83
C GLN A 13 13.63 -2.93 3.32
N ARG A 14 14.72 -2.29 2.86
CA ARG A 14 15.19 -2.42 1.49
C ARG A 14 15.97 -3.71 1.37
N CYS A 15 15.38 -4.72 0.72
CA CYS A 15 15.97 -6.05 0.61
C CYS A 15 17.05 -6.11 -0.49
N ASN A 16 16.88 -5.31 -1.54
CA ASN A 16 17.86 -5.08 -2.61
C ASN A 16 17.54 -3.77 -3.34
N ASP A 17 18.25 -3.46 -4.43
CA ASP A 17 18.09 -2.22 -5.21
C ASP A 17 16.70 -2.06 -5.86
N ARG A 18 15.90 -3.12 -5.95
CA ARG A 18 14.57 -3.12 -6.59
C ARG A 18 13.44 -3.48 -5.64
N LEU A 19 13.71 -4.15 -4.52
CA LEU A 19 12.70 -4.67 -3.61
C LEU A 19 12.77 -3.97 -2.25
N GLU A 20 11.69 -3.28 -1.92
CA GLU A 20 11.45 -2.70 -0.61
C GLU A 20 10.22 -3.36 0.03
N THR A 21 10.31 -3.61 1.33
CA THR A 21 9.23 -4.21 2.11
C THR A 21 9.01 -3.42 3.39
N ALA A 22 7.79 -3.44 3.87
CA ALA A 22 7.45 -2.82 5.14
C ALA A 22 6.37 -3.61 5.86
N VAL A 23 6.52 -3.76 7.17
CA VAL A 23 5.50 -4.31 8.05
C VAL A 23 5.08 -3.22 9.02
N GLN A 24 3.79 -3.01 9.18
CA GLN A 24 3.23 -2.05 10.12
C GLN A 24 2.32 -2.79 11.12
N LEU A 25 2.46 -2.44 12.39
CA LEU A 25 1.60 -2.90 13.47
C LEU A 25 1.14 -1.69 14.27
N SER A 26 -0.16 -1.57 14.55
CA SER A 26 -0.68 -0.59 15.50
C SER A 26 -1.87 -1.13 16.28
N TRP A 27 -2.09 -0.61 17.48
CA TRP A 27 -3.21 -0.96 18.34
C TRP A 27 -3.62 0.24 19.19
N ALA A 28 -4.86 0.22 19.67
CA ALA A 28 -5.38 1.23 20.58
C ALA A 28 -5.67 0.62 21.95
N SER A 29 -5.03 1.15 23.00
CA SER A 29 -5.26 0.81 24.40
C SER A 29 -6.72 1.06 24.78
N GLY A 30 -7.35 0.05 25.38
CA GLY A 30 -8.78 0.04 25.68
C GLY A 30 -9.68 -0.48 24.56
N SER A 31 -9.11 -0.93 23.43
CA SER A 31 -9.85 -1.67 22.40
C SER A 31 -9.11 -2.95 22.00
N ASN A 32 -9.85 -3.94 21.51
CA ASN A 32 -9.26 -5.13 20.89
C ASN A 32 -8.85 -4.89 19.42
N ALA A 33 -8.88 -3.64 18.95
CA ALA A 33 -8.57 -3.30 17.58
C ALA A 33 -7.06 -3.24 17.36
N THR A 34 -6.52 -4.29 16.75
CA THR A 34 -5.17 -4.31 16.19
C THR A 34 -5.25 -4.09 14.68
N LYS A 35 -4.32 -3.31 14.13
CA LYS A 35 -4.10 -3.16 12.69
C LYS A 35 -2.73 -3.74 12.38
N PHE A 36 -2.71 -4.69 11.45
CA PHE A 36 -1.48 -5.25 10.92
C PHE A 36 -1.49 -5.08 9.41
N GLY A 37 -0.36 -4.65 8.84
CA GLY A 37 -0.18 -4.48 7.41
C GLY A 37 1.19 -4.96 6.96
N LEU A 38 1.24 -5.58 5.79
CA LEU A 38 2.47 -5.90 5.07
C LEU A 38 2.39 -5.22 3.70
N GLY A 39 3.45 -4.53 3.33
CA GLY A 39 3.60 -3.87 2.04
C GLY A 39 4.90 -4.26 1.37
N ALA A 40 4.89 -4.27 0.05
CA ALA A 40 6.08 -4.39 -0.78
C ALA A 40 5.99 -3.43 -1.97
N LYS A 41 7.15 -2.90 -2.37
CA LYS A 41 7.37 -2.18 -3.61
C LYS A 41 8.45 -2.92 -4.37
N TYR A 42 8.19 -3.20 -5.63
CA TYR A 42 9.13 -3.82 -6.55
C TYR A 42 9.30 -2.93 -7.78
N ASP A 43 10.51 -2.45 -8.01
CA ASP A 43 10.88 -1.71 -9.21
C ASP A 43 11.15 -2.73 -10.33
N LEU A 44 10.28 -2.73 -11.35
CA LEU A 44 10.41 -3.60 -12.53
C LEU A 44 11.58 -3.14 -13.38
N ASP A 45 11.68 -1.82 -13.56
CA ASP A 45 12.76 -1.11 -14.22
C ASP A 45 12.86 0.33 -13.67
N LYS A 46 13.58 1.22 -14.35
CA LYS A 46 13.80 2.61 -13.94
C LYS A 46 12.55 3.50 -14.03
N ASP A 47 11.56 3.11 -14.83
CA ASP A 47 10.36 3.87 -15.15
C ASP A 47 9.09 3.19 -14.62
N ALA A 48 9.16 1.93 -14.18
CA ALA A 48 8.00 1.15 -13.76
C ALA A 48 8.18 0.49 -12.39
N CYS A 49 7.14 0.54 -11.54
CA CYS A 49 7.12 -0.21 -10.29
C CYS A 49 5.73 -0.79 -9.96
N VAL A 50 5.74 -1.89 -9.24
CA VAL A 50 4.55 -2.54 -8.68
C VAL A 50 4.57 -2.39 -7.16
N ARG A 51 3.41 -2.11 -6.59
CA ARG A 51 3.19 -2.06 -5.15
C ARG A 51 2.11 -3.05 -4.77
N ALA A 52 2.34 -3.79 -3.70
CA ALA A 52 1.34 -4.66 -3.09
C ALA A 52 1.25 -4.35 -1.60
N LYS A 53 0.03 -4.38 -1.06
CA LYS A 53 -0.18 -4.29 0.38
C LYS A 53 -1.31 -5.22 0.80
N VAL A 54 -1.17 -5.82 1.97
CA VAL A 54 -2.21 -6.64 2.60
C VAL A 54 -2.36 -6.21 4.04
N ASN A 55 -3.55 -6.38 4.61
CA ASN A 55 -3.79 -6.10 6.03
C ASN A 55 -4.69 -7.15 6.68
N ASN A 56 -4.80 -7.09 8.01
CA ASN A 56 -5.65 -7.98 8.81
C ASN A 56 -7.15 -7.69 8.70
N GLN A 57 -7.58 -6.81 7.80
CA GLN A 57 -8.99 -6.61 7.45
C GLN A 57 -9.39 -7.40 6.19
N SER A 58 -8.52 -8.30 5.72
CA SER A 58 -8.65 -9.04 4.46
C SER A 58 -8.65 -8.15 3.22
N GLN A 59 -8.00 -6.99 3.29
CA GLN A 59 -7.87 -6.11 2.13
C GLN A 59 -6.56 -6.36 1.40
N ILE A 60 -6.61 -6.39 0.07
CA ILE A 60 -5.46 -6.53 -0.81
C ILE A 60 -5.41 -5.29 -1.70
N GLY A 61 -4.36 -4.48 -1.55
CA GLY A 61 -4.09 -3.34 -2.41
C GLY A 61 -3.02 -3.67 -3.43
N LEU A 62 -3.27 -3.39 -4.70
CA LEU A 62 -2.29 -3.49 -5.78
C LEU A 62 -2.15 -2.13 -6.45
N GLY A 63 -0.94 -1.81 -6.88
CA GLY A 63 -0.64 -0.59 -7.62
C GLY A 63 0.41 -0.86 -8.69
N TYR A 64 0.21 -0.28 -9.86
CA TYR A 64 1.18 -0.23 -10.94
C TYR A 64 1.45 1.23 -11.27
N GLN A 65 2.70 1.62 -11.34
CA GLN A 65 3.10 2.97 -11.71
C GLN A 65 4.07 2.89 -12.87
N GLN A 66 3.86 3.74 -13.87
CA GLN A 66 4.65 3.83 -15.09
C GLN A 66 4.93 5.31 -15.39
N LYS A 67 6.20 5.66 -15.48
CA LYS A 67 6.64 6.89 -16.13
C LYS A 67 6.46 6.72 -17.65
N LEU A 68 5.64 7.57 -18.25
CA LEU A 68 5.33 7.53 -19.69
C LEU A 68 6.32 8.38 -20.49
N ARG A 69 6.73 9.51 -19.91
CA ARG A 69 7.78 10.42 -20.38
C ARG A 69 8.25 11.29 -19.22
N ASP A 70 9.29 12.10 -19.43
CA ASP A 70 9.68 13.10 -18.45
C ASP A 70 8.50 14.04 -18.14
N GLY A 71 8.28 14.26 -16.85
CA GLY A 71 7.15 15.02 -16.34
C GLY A 71 5.79 14.31 -16.39
N ILE A 72 5.68 13.05 -16.84
CA ILE A 72 4.39 12.32 -16.84
C ILE A 72 4.49 10.92 -16.27
N THR A 73 3.72 10.69 -15.22
CA THR A 73 3.59 9.39 -14.56
C THR A 73 2.13 8.96 -14.48
N LEU A 74 1.85 7.74 -14.91
CA LEU A 74 0.54 7.09 -14.79
C LEU A 74 0.60 6.07 -13.65
N THR A 75 -0.38 6.11 -12.74
CA THR A 75 -0.57 5.11 -11.70
C THR A 75 -1.95 4.47 -11.84
N LEU A 76 -2.00 3.14 -11.87
CA LEU A 76 -3.20 2.34 -11.76
C LEU A 76 -3.21 1.67 -10.38
N SER A 77 -4.35 1.59 -9.72
CA SER A 77 -4.46 0.97 -8.40
C SER A 77 -5.80 0.27 -8.22
N THR A 78 -5.79 -0.76 -7.37
CA THR A 78 -7.01 -1.42 -6.92
C THR A 78 -6.91 -1.75 -5.44
N LEU A 79 -8.04 -1.72 -4.74
CA LEU A 79 -8.20 -2.21 -3.38
C LEU A 79 -9.33 -3.23 -3.37
N ILE A 80 -8.95 -4.48 -3.22
CA ILE A 80 -9.84 -5.63 -3.17
C ILE A 80 -10.22 -5.87 -1.71
N ASP A 81 -11.52 -5.97 -1.45
CA ASP A 81 -12.06 -6.41 -0.16
C ASP A 81 -12.27 -7.93 -0.22
N GLY A 82 -11.39 -8.67 0.43
CA GLY A 82 -11.42 -10.13 0.46
C GLY A 82 -12.63 -10.69 1.21
N LYS A 83 -13.30 -9.92 2.08
CA LYS A 83 -14.56 -10.36 2.73
C LYS A 83 -15.73 -10.37 1.75
N SER A 84 -15.65 -9.53 0.72
CA SER A 84 -16.69 -9.32 -0.28
C SER A 84 -16.19 -9.70 -1.68
N PHE A 85 -15.24 -10.64 -1.78
CA PHE A 85 -14.56 -10.97 -3.04
C PHE A 85 -15.53 -11.36 -4.16
N ASN A 86 -16.56 -12.16 -3.84
CA ASN A 86 -17.55 -12.61 -4.82
C ASN A 86 -18.70 -11.62 -5.05
N THR A 87 -18.82 -10.59 -4.20
CA THR A 87 -19.95 -9.65 -4.20
C THR A 87 -19.55 -8.24 -4.63
N GLY A 88 -18.27 -7.98 -4.87
CA GLY A 88 -17.75 -6.72 -5.42
C GLY A 88 -17.36 -5.70 -4.34
N GLY A 89 -17.56 -4.42 -4.62
CA GLY A 89 -17.14 -3.32 -3.73
C GLY A 89 -15.64 -2.99 -3.77
N HIS A 90 -14.91 -3.58 -4.73
CA HIS A 90 -13.50 -3.29 -4.95
C HIS A 90 -13.33 -1.87 -5.51
N LYS A 91 -12.34 -1.14 -4.99
CA LYS A 91 -12.04 0.21 -5.46
C LYS A 91 -11.00 0.13 -6.56
N ILE A 92 -11.19 0.89 -7.63
CA ILE A 92 -10.21 1.06 -8.70
C ILE A 92 -9.86 2.54 -8.75
N GLY A 93 -8.59 2.87 -8.93
CA GLY A 93 -8.09 4.23 -9.02
C GLY A 93 -7.10 4.39 -10.16
N VAL A 94 -7.15 5.56 -10.80
CA VAL A 94 -6.20 5.99 -11.82
C VAL A 94 -5.71 7.38 -11.43
N ALA A 95 -4.41 7.60 -11.51
CA ALA A 95 -3.80 8.90 -11.31
C ALA A 95 -2.83 9.22 -12.46
N LEU A 96 -2.89 10.45 -12.95
CA LEU A 96 -1.96 11.00 -13.92
C LEU A 96 -1.26 12.18 -13.26
N GLU A 97 0.02 12.00 -12.96
CA GLU A 97 0.88 13.02 -12.37
C GLU A 97 1.62 13.76 -13.50
N LEU A 98 1.55 15.09 -13.46
CA LEU A 98 2.15 16.01 -14.42
C LEU A 98 3.10 16.95 -13.68
N GLU A 99 4.36 16.95 -14.07
CA GLU A 99 5.39 17.86 -13.58
C GLU A 99 5.88 18.74 -14.74
N ALA A 100 6.19 20.01 -14.43
CA ALA A 100 6.61 21.02 -15.40
C ALA A 100 8.13 21.08 -15.55
#